data_AF-A0AAW2FBK6-F1
#
_entry.id   AF-A0AAW2FBK6-F1
#
_cell.length_a   1.000
_cell.length_b   1.000
_cell.length_c   1.000
_cell.angle_alpha   90.00
_cell.angle_beta   90.00
_cell.angle_gamma   90.00
#
_symmetry.space_group_name_H-M   'P 1'
#
loop_
_entity.id
_entity.type
_entity.pdbx_description
1 polymer ?
#
loop_
_entity_poly.entity_id
_entity_poly.type
_entity_poly.pdbx_seq_one_letter_code
_entity_poly.pdbx_strand_id
1 'polypeptide(L)'
;MLSKLDQSVGQVVKALQEKEMLRNSVIIFSTDNGGPAAGFNLNAASNWPLRGVKNTLWEGGVRGTGLIWSPKLVRPGRVSRQMFHITDWLPTLITAAGGDPSNLTIDGMDLWHALSEDTESPRASVLHNIDDIYDVSAITVGDWKLIQGSTYKGAWDGWYGPSGREWVYDVDKVISSSAAHAIGSVGFSITTETIRMLRDNAMIKCPPRNDSLPACKPLEEACLFNVYQDPCEDNNLVKQFPTIVRKLQDELKKLNSSAILPGNLPWDSKADPSLWDHTWNNFGDYINVRMNAAT
;
A
#
# COMPACT_ATOMS: atom_id res chain seq x y z
N MET A 1 -19.99 0.90 -1.28
CA MET A 1 -18.99 -0.07 -1.75
C MET A 1 -18.27 -0.75 -0.60
N LEU A 2 -17.54 -0.01 0.26
CA LEU A 2 -16.75 -0.60 1.37
C LEU A 2 -17.53 -1.54 2.29
N SER A 3 -18.75 -1.19 2.71
CA SER A 3 -19.57 -2.08 3.56
C SER A 3 -19.91 -3.42 2.89
N LYS A 4 -19.98 -3.47 1.56
CA LYS A 4 -20.21 -4.72 0.82
C LYS A 4 -18.93 -5.54 0.67
N LEU A 5 -17.78 -4.88 0.50
CA LEU A 5 -16.47 -5.54 0.56
C LEU A 5 -16.26 -6.20 1.92
N ASP A 6 -16.50 -5.47 3.02
CA ASP A 6 -16.39 -5.97 4.39
C ASP A 6 -17.30 -7.19 4.64
N GLN A 7 -18.56 -7.12 4.22
CA GLN A 7 -19.49 -8.26 4.26
C GLN A 7 -18.95 -9.47 3.47
N SER A 8 -18.36 -9.24 2.30
CA SER A 8 -17.81 -10.31 1.44
C SER A 8 -16.58 -10.96 2.08
N VAL A 9 -15.68 -10.18 2.69
CA VAL A 9 -14.57 -10.70 3.48
C VAL A 9 -15.10 -11.59 4.61
N GLY A 10 -16.13 -11.14 5.34
CA GLY A 10 -16.77 -11.95 6.38
C GLY A 10 -17.36 -13.27 5.89
N GLN A 11 -17.87 -13.32 4.65
CA GLN A 11 -18.36 -14.55 4.02
C GLN A 11 -17.23 -15.50 3.65
N VAL A 12 -16.10 -14.99 3.13
CA VAL A 12 -14.91 -15.81 2.83
C VAL A 12 -14.34 -16.45 4.10
N VAL A 13 -14.17 -15.66 5.17
CA VAL A 13 -13.66 -16.18 6.46
C VAL A 13 -14.59 -17.24 7.05
N LYS A 14 -15.91 -17.03 6.95
CA LYS A 14 -16.91 -18.02 7.36
C LYS A 14 -16.83 -19.30 6.51
N ALA A 15 -16.69 -19.19 5.19
CA ALA A 15 -16.55 -20.36 4.33
C ALA A 15 -15.29 -21.19 4.68
N LEU A 16 -14.16 -20.52 4.95
CA LEU A 16 -12.95 -21.20 5.43
C LEU A 16 -13.18 -21.94 6.76
N GLN A 17 -13.99 -21.37 7.66
CA GLN A 17 -14.36 -21.99 8.92
C GLN A 17 -15.26 -23.22 8.73
N GLU A 18 -16.32 -23.10 7.92
CA GLU A 18 -17.26 -24.19 7.60
C GLU A 18 -16.59 -25.35 6.86
N LYS A 19 -15.50 -25.10 6.14
CA LYS A 19 -14.68 -26.10 5.45
C LYS A 19 -13.50 -26.60 6.29
N GLU A 20 -13.41 -26.21 7.56
CA GLU A 20 -12.35 -26.62 8.48
C GLU A 20 -10.93 -26.21 8.04
N MET A 21 -10.81 -25.27 7.08
CA MET A 21 -9.54 -24.79 6.53
C MET A 21 -8.95 -23.63 7.36
N LEU A 22 -9.78 -22.95 8.13
CA LEU A 22 -9.42 -21.72 8.84
C LEU A 22 -8.25 -21.91 9.82
N ARG A 23 -8.12 -23.10 10.45
CA ARG A 23 -7.01 -23.42 11.38
C ARG A 23 -5.63 -23.43 10.72
N ASN A 24 -5.58 -23.59 9.39
CA ASN A 24 -4.36 -23.66 8.61
C ASN A 24 -4.38 -22.66 7.44
N SER A 25 -4.89 -21.45 7.70
CA SER A 25 -4.94 -20.37 6.72
C SER A 25 -4.10 -19.18 7.16
N VAL A 26 -3.48 -18.51 6.19
CA VAL A 26 -2.93 -17.16 6.32
C VAL A 26 -3.83 -16.25 5.49
N ILE A 27 -4.48 -15.28 6.14
CA ILE A 27 -5.37 -14.32 5.49
C ILE A 27 -4.65 -12.97 5.48
N ILE A 28 -4.47 -12.42 4.29
CA ILE A 28 -3.89 -11.11 4.06
C ILE A 28 -4.97 -10.22 3.45
N PHE A 29 -5.16 -9.04 4.03
CA PHE A 29 -5.96 -7.97 3.45
C PHE A 29 -5.04 -6.80 3.15
N SER A 30 -5.03 -6.32 1.91
CA SER A 30 -4.19 -5.20 1.49
C SER A 30 -4.86 -4.41 0.36
N THR A 31 -4.44 -3.16 0.20
CA THR A 31 -4.79 -2.31 -0.94
C THR A 31 -3.63 -2.28 -1.94
N ASP A 32 -3.93 -2.03 -3.21
CA ASP A 32 -2.92 -1.89 -4.27
C ASP A 32 -2.25 -0.50 -4.26
N ASN A 33 -3.01 0.54 -3.89
CA ASN A 33 -2.56 1.93 -3.80
C ASN A 33 -3.38 2.72 -2.78
N GLY A 34 -2.97 3.97 -2.54
CA GLY A 34 -3.77 4.98 -1.87
C GLY A 34 -5.10 5.27 -2.57
N GLY A 35 -6.06 5.80 -1.83
CA GLY A 35 -7.40 6.10 -2.34
C GLY A 35 -7.41 7.28 -3.33
N PRO A 36 -8.28 7.25 -4.36
CA PRO A 36 -8.53 8.39 -5.23
C PRO A 36 -9.44 9.43 -4.54
N ALA A 37 -8.90 10.18 -3.59
CA ALA A 37 -9.66 11.17 -2.81
C ALA A 37 -9.99 12.42 -3.64
N ALA A 38 -10.92 13.24 -3.14
CA ALA A 38 -11.30 14.54 -3.72
C ALA A 38 -11.68 14.52 -5.22
N GLY A 39 -12.30 13.44 -5.69
CA GLY A 39 -12.79 13.33 -7.07
C GLY A 39 -11.74 12.88 -8.09
N PHE A 40 -10.53 12.49 -7.65
CA PHE A 40 -9.51 11.92 -8.55
C PHE A 40 -10.11 10.73 -9.33
N ASN A 41 -9.97 10.74 -10.67
CA ASN A 41 -10.57 9.74 -11.56
C ASN A 41 -12.08 9.49 -11.34
N LEU A 42 -12.84 10.55 -11.01
CA LEU A 42 -14.30 10.48 -10.78
C LEU A 42 -14.68 9.49 -9.67
N ASN A 43 -13.87 9.42 -8.63
CA ASN A 43 -14.02 8.44 -7.54
C ASN A 43 -14.05 9.11 -6.16
N ALA A 44 -14.37 8.33 -5.13
CA ALA A 44 -14.47 8.79 -3.75
C ALA A 44 -13.71 7.85 -2.80
N ALA A 45 -12.74 8.42 -2.09
CA ALA A 45 -11.97 7.74 -1.04
C ALA A 45 -11.43 8.78 -0.05
N SER A 46 -10.77 8.31 1.01
CA SER A 46 -10.10 9.16 1.99
C SER A 46 -8.75 8.55 2.37
N ASN A 47 -7.69 9.34 2.19
CA ASN A 47 -6.37 9.06 2.76
C ASN A 47 -6.09 9.88 4.03
N TRP A 48 -7.05 10.72 4.43
CA TRP A 48 -6.90 11.62 5.56
C TRP A 48 -6.49 10.85 6.84
N PRO A 49 -5.44 11.33 7.56
CA PRO A 49 -4.82 12.65 7.42
C PRO A 49 -3.62 12.75 6.47
N LEU A 50 -3.25 11.66 5.78
CA LEU A 50 -2.04 11.60 4.94
C LEU A 50 -2.11 12.53 3.72
N ARG A 51 -0.94 12.95 3.23
CA ARG A 51 -0.79 13.82 2.06
C ARG A 51 -1.00 13.05 0.76
N GLY A 52 -1.63 13.66 -0.23
CA GLY A 52 -1.78 13.10 -1.57
C GLY A 52 -2.86 12.04 -1.74
N VAL A 53 -2.90 11.50 -2.96
CA VAL A 53 -3.91 10.54 -3.44
C VAL A 53 -3.27 9.48 -4.33
N LYS A 54 -4.07 8.54 -4.85
CA LYS A 54 -3.65 7.63 -5.92
C LYS A 54 -2.79 8.34 -7.00
N ASN A 55 -1.75 7.67 -7.48
CA ASN A 55 -0.71 8.15 -8.41
C ASN A 55 0.35 9.11 -7.84
N THR A 56 0.19 9.65 -6.64
CA THR A 56 1.26 10.46 -6.05
C THR A 56 2.19 9.61 -5.19
N LEU A 57 3.44 10.03 -5.03
CA LEU A 57 4.42 9.35 -4.16
C LEU A 57 4.36 9.82 -2.69
N TRP A 58 3.36 10.62 -2.34
CA TRP A 58 3.06 11.02 -0.96
C TRP A 58 2.52 9.84 -0.14
N GLU A 59 2.58 9.91 1.20
CA GLU A 59 2.12 8.82 2.07
C GLU A 59 0.67 8.41 1.78
N GLY A 60 -0.21 9.34 1.42
CA GLY A 60 -1.60 9.04 1.04
C GLY A 60 -1.76 8.33 -0.30
N GLY A 61 -0.73 8.31 -1.15
CA GLY A 61 -0.68 7.55 -2.39
C GLY A 61 -0.02 6.18 -2.26
N VAL A 62 0.96 6.03 -1.36
CA VAL A 62 1.81 4.81 -1.25
C VAL A 62 1.64 4.02 0.05
N ARG A 63 1.19 4.64 1.15
CA ARG A 63 0.97 3.96 2.43
C ARG A 63 -0.39 3.29 2.46
N GLY A 64 -0.40 2.01 2.13
CA GLY A 64 -1.62 1.20 2.05
C GLY A 64 -2.17 0.73 3.40
N THR A 65 -3.47 0.39 3.42
CA THR A 65 -4.06 -0.41 4.51
C THR A 65 -3.61 -1.86 4.39
N GLY A 66 -3.22 -2.48 5.50
CA GLY A 66 -2.73 -3.85 5.54
C GLY A 66 -3.14 -4.56 6.83
N LEU A 67 -3.48 -5.84 6.73
CA LEU A 67 -3.75 -6.73 7.86
C LEU A 67 -3.32 -8.16 7.50
N ILE A 68 -2.70 -8.84 8.46
CA ILE A 68 -2.44 -10.28 8.43
C ILE A 68 -3.18 -10.95 9.59
N TRP A 69 -3.83 -12.06 9.30
CA TRP A 69 -4.45 -12.91 10.30
C TRP A 69 -4.07 -14.37 10.04
N SER A 70 -3.63 -15.08 11.07
CA SER A 70 -3.45 -16.53 11.03
C SER A 70 -3.32 -17.10 12.44
N PRO A 71 -3.84 -18.33 12.70
CA PRO A 71 -3.51 -19.10 13.90
C PRO A 71 -2.03 -19.51 13.97
N LYS A 72 -1.27 -19.34 12.88
CA LYS A 72 0.17 -19.65 12.81
C LYS A 72 1.07 -18.50 13.29
N LEU A 73 0.52 -17.30 13.49
CA LEU A 73 1.30 -16.19 14.04
C LEU A 73 1.63 -16.46 15.50
N VAL A 74 2.91 -16.33 15.87
CA VAL A 74 3.38 -16.57 17.24
C VAL A 74 2.95 -15.45 18.19
N ARG A 75 2.97 -14.20 17.73
CA ARG A 75 2.57 -13.00 18.48
C ARG A 75 1.45 -12.22 17.79
N PRO A 76 0.21 -12.76 17.74
CA PRO A 76 -0.92 -12.08 17.12
C PRO A 76 -1.46 -10.93 17.98
N GLY A 77 -2.44 -10.19 17.46
CA GLY A 77 -3.18 -9.19 18.23
C GLY A 77 -2.36 -7.94 18.54
N ARG A 78 -1.57 -7.46 17.58
CA ARG A 78 -0.74 -6.25 17.71
C ARG A 78 -0.79 -5.40 16.45
N VAL A 79 -0.33 -4.15 16.58
CA VAL A 79 -0.04 -3.27 15.44
C VAL A 79 1.46 -3.33 15.16
N SER A 80 1.85 -3.83 13.98
CA SER A 80 3.23 -3.75 13.53
C SER A 80 3.53 -2.37 12.97
N ARG A 81 4.65 -1.77 13.39
CA ARG A 81 5.20 -0.51 12.82
C ARG A 81 6.41 -0.75 11.94
N GLN A 82 6.73 -2.02 11.68
CA GLN A 82 7.86 -2.40 10.86
C GLN A 82 7.60 -2.04 9.39
N MET A 83 8.65 -1.66 8.66
CA MET A 83 8.54 -1.36 7.24
C MET A 83 8.21 -2.65 6.48
N PHE A 84 7.18 -2.58 5.64
CA PHE A 84 6.70 -3.67 4.79
C PHE A 84 6.32 -3.08 3.42
N HIS A 85 6.70 -3.74 2.34
CA HIS A 85 6.37 -3.36 0.97
C HIS A 85 5.63 -4.49 0.25
N ILE A 86 4.79 -4.17 -0.74
CA ILE A 86 3.97 -5.18 -1.42
C ILE A 86 4.82 -6.28 -2.10
N THR A 87 6.05 -5.97 -2.49
CA THR A 87 7.01 -6.93 -3.07
C THR A 87 7.47 -7.99 -2.07
N ASP A 88 7.35 -7.75 -0.76
CA ASP A 88 7.74 -8.70 0.29
C ASP A 88 6.79 -9.89 0.38
N TRP A 89 5.56 -9.76 -0.14
CA TRP A 89 4.58 -10.84 -0.02
C TRP A 89 5.04 -12.14 -0.68
N LEU A 90 5.69 -12.08 -1.84
CA LEU A 90 6.15 -13.29 -2.54
C LEU A 90 7.13 -14.12 -1.69
N PRO A 91 8.30 -13.60 -1.27
CA PRO A 91 9.23 -14.37 -0.44
C PRO A 91 8.65 -14.71 0.94
N THR A 92 7.88 -13.80 1.55
CA THR A 92 7.22 -14.03 2.85
C THR A 92 6.23 -15.20 2.80
N LEU A 93 5.43 -15.30 1.73
CA LEU A 93 4.46 -16.38 1.56
C LEU A 93 5.12 -17.72 1.23
N ILE A 94 6.27 -17.71 0.54
CA ILE A 94 7.07 -18.92 0.32
C ILE A 94 7.52 -19.49 1.67
N THR A 95 8.11 -18.68 2.54
CA THR A 95 8.51 -19.11 3.90
C THR A 95 7.30 -19.55 4.72
N ALA A 96 6.18 -18.81 4.68
CA ALA A 96 4.95 -19.19 5.38
C ALA A 96 4.39 -20.54 4.93
N ALA A 97 4.60 -20.91 3.66
CA ALA A 97 4.21 -22.20 3.08
C ALA A 97 5.24 -23.32 3.34
N GLY A 98 6.35 -23.03 4.02
CA GLY A 98 7.44 -23.97 4.30
C GLY A 98 8.46 -24.13 3.18
N GLY A 99 8.48 -23.23 2.20
CA GLY A 99 9.49 -23.18 1.13
C GLY A 99 10.70 -22.32 1.50
N ASP A 100 11.69 -22.29 0.60
CA ASP A 100 12.91 -21.49 0.73
C ASP A 100 12.96 -20.38 -0.34
N PRO A 101 12.86 -19.10 0.04
CA PRO A 101 12.91 -17.99 -0.91
C PRO A 101 14.34 -17.56 -1.29
N SER A 102 15.39 -18.20 -0.77
CA SER A 102 16.79 -17.77 -0.93
C SER A 102 17.30 -17.71 -2.38
N ASN A 103 16.66 -18.45 -3.29
CA ASN A 103 17.02 -18.49 -4.71
C ASN A 103 16.37 -17.38 -5.56
N LEU A 104 15.57 -16.50 -4.97
CA LEU A 104 14.91 -15.42 -5.70
C LEU A 104 15.86 -14.24 -5.91
N THR A 105 15.95 -13.75 -7.16
CA THR A 105 16.62 -12.49 -7.48
C THR A 105 15.56 -11.40 -7.69
N ILE A 106 15.05 -10.84 -6.58
CA ILE A 106 13.95 -9.86 -6.55
C ILE A 106 14.17 -8.82 -5.45
N ASP A 107 13.42 -7.71 -5.49
CA ASP A 107 13.50 -6.64 -4.46
C ASP A 107 12.71 -6.95 -3.17
N GLY A 108 11.85 -7.98 -3.20
CA GLY A 108 11.10 -8.45 -2.04
C GLY A 108 12.01 -9.14 -1.02
N MET A 109 11.70 -8.98 0.26
CA MET A 109 12.40 -9.61 1.37
C MET A 109 11.44 -10.53 2.14
N ASP A 110 11.96 -11.63 2.68
CA ASP A 110 11.17 -12.50 3.57
C ASP A 110 11.00 -11.85 4.95
N LEU A 111 9.76 -11.52 5.30
CA LEU A 111 9.37 -10.91 6.56
C LEU A 111 8.54 -11.85 7.45
N TRP A 112 8.43 -13.15 7.13
CA TRP A 112 7.53 -14.07 7.85
C TRP A 112 7.85 -14.12 9.35
N HIS A 113 9.13 -14.29 9.70
CA HIS A 113 9.55 -14.32 11.11
C HIS A 113 9.34 -12.98 11.81
N ALA A 114 9.66 -11.87 11.16
CA ALA A 114 9.44 -10.53 11.69
C ALA A 114 7.95 -10.27 11.99
N LEU A 115 7.06 -10.66 11.08
CA LEU A 115 5.62 -10.54 11.24
C LEU A 115 5.06 -11.52 12.29
N SER A 116 5.49 -12.79 12.26
CA SER A 116 4.96 -13.84 13.14
C SER A 116 5.43 -13.69 14.58
N GLU A 117 6.72 -13.45 14.79
CA GLU A 117 7.39 -13.51 16.10
C GLU A 117 7.65 -12.13 16.71
N ASP A 118 7.39 -11.06 15.98
CA ASP A 118 7.69 -9.67 16.36
C ASP A 118 9.20 -9.43 16.59
N THR A 119 10.01 -10.01 15.71
CA THR A 119 11.44 -9.72 15.60
C THR A 119 11.66 -8.55 14.65
N GLU A 120 12.91 -8.06 14.57
CA GLU A 120 13.28 -6.95 13.70
C GLU A 120 13.10 -7.31 12.21
N SER A 121 12.52 -6.38 11.43
CA SER A 121 12.38 -6.55 9.98
C SER A 121 13.73 -6.40 9.28
N PRO A 122 14.06 -7.26 8.30
CA PRO A 122 15.22 -7.04 7.45
C PRO A 122 15.06 -5.84 6.50
N ARG A 123 13.81 -5.35 6.31
CA ARG A 123 13.53 -4.22 5.42
C ARG A 123 13.80 -2.89 6.13
N ALA A 124 14.84 -2.21 5.66
CA ALA A 124 15.20 -0.86 6.10
C ALA A 124 14.88 0.25 5.08
N SER A 125 14.53 -0.12 3.84
CA SER A 125 14.27 0.86 2.77
C SER A 125 13.19 0.42 1.79
N VAL A 126 12.54 1.39 1.17
CA VAL A 126 11.59 1.22 0.06
C VAL A 126 11.88 2.28 -0.99
N LEU A 127 12.20 1.86 -2.21
CA LEU A 127 12.08 2.71 -3.39
C LEU A 127 10.59 2.78 -3.75
N HIS A 128 10.00 3.96 -3.71
CA HIS A 128 8.59 4.11 -4.10
C HIS A 128 8.44 4.07 -5.61
N ASN A 129 9.21 4.91 -6.31
CA ASN A 129 9.37 4.83 -7.77
C ASN A 129 10.50 5.75 -8.25
N ILE A 130 10.97 5.54 -9.48
CA ILE A 130 11.67 6.52 -10.31
C ILE A 130 10.92 6.54 -11.65
N ASP A 131 10.28 7.65 -11.95
CA ASP A 131 9.44 7.80 -13.14
C ASP A 131 9.98 8.91 -14.03
N ASP A 132 10.61 8.52 -15.13
CA ASP A 132 11.18 9.45 -16.12
C ASP A 132 10.12 10.19 -16.95
N ILE A 133 8.86 9.72 -16.95
CA ILE A 133 7.76 10.34 -17.72
C ILE A 133 7.21 11.55 -16.95
N TYR A 134 7.00 11.38 -15.66
CA TYR A 134 6.53 12.47 -14.78
C TYR A 134 7.67 13.22 -14.09
N ASP A 135 8.92 12.80 -14.29
CA ASP A 135 10.12 13.32 -13.61
C ASP A 135 9.93 13.35 -12.10
N VAL A 136 9.50 12.22 -11.52
CA VAL A 136 9.21 12.08 -10.10
C VAL A 136 9.93 10.86 -9.52
N SER A 137 10.52 11.03 -8.35
CA SER A 137 11.11 9.92 -7.59
C SER A 137 10.90 10.08 -6.10
N ALA A 138 10.81 8.97 -5.39
CA ALA A 138 10.79 8.97 -3.94
C ALA A 138 11.39 7.68 -3.36
N ILE A 139 12.03 7.83 -2.20
CA ILE A 139 12.60 6.72 -1.43
C ILE A 139 12.37 6.96 0.06
N THR A 140 12.11 5.88 0.80
CA THR A 140 12.16 5.87 2.26
C THR A 140 13.32 4.98 2.72
N VAL A 141 14.16 5.47 3.64
CA VAL A 141 15.22 4.70 4.30
C VAL A 141 15.15 4.99 5.80
N GLY A 142 14.88 3.96 6.60
CA GLY A 142 14.50 4.10 8.00
C GLY A 142 13.27 5.00 8.13
N ASP A 143 13.37 6.01 9.00
CA ASP A 143 12.29 6.98 9.21
C ASP A 143 12.28 8.11 8.18
N TRP A 144 13.28 8.20 7.29
CA TRP A 144 13.46 9.34 6.39
C TRP A 144 12.91 9.05 5.01
N LYS A 145 12.07 9.96 4.52
CA LYS A 145 11.53 9.93 3.17
C LYS A 145 11.99 11.14 2.38
N LEU A 146 12.52 10.91 1.18
CA LEU A 146 12.84 11.94 0.20
C LEU A 146 11.86 11.84 -0.97
N ILE A 147 11.37 12.99 -1.45
CA ILE A 147 10.58 13.10 -2.69
C ILE A 147 11.13 14.23 -3.55
N GLN A 148 11.17 14.00 -4.87
CA GLN A 148 11.61 14.95 -5.89
C GLN A 148 10.65 14.88 -7.07
N GLY A 149 10.23 16.04 -7.58
CA GLY A 149 9.24 16.12 -8.64
C GLY A 149 7.83 15.79 -8.16
N SER A 150 6.85 15.87 -9.06
CA SER A 150 5.47 15.56 -8.74
C SER A 150 4.66 15.17 -9.96
N THR A 151 3.80 14.17 -9.80
CA THR A 151 2.81 13.82 -10.81
C THR A 151 1.79 14.95 -11.00
N TYR A 152 1.27 15.10 -12.22
CA TYR A 152 0.24 16.10 -12.55
C TYR A 152 0.60 17.53 -12.12
N LYS A 153 1.89 17.88 -12.13
CA LYS A 153 2.40 19.22 -11.74
C LYS A 153 1.93 19.64 -10.34
N GLY A 154 1.81 18.70 -9.41
CA GLY A 154 1.45 18.98 -8.01
C GLY A 154 -0.02 19.28 -7.74
N ALA A 155 -0.90 19.12 -8.74
CA ALA A 155 -2.34 19.31 -8.55
C ALA A 155 -2.93 18.43 -7.43
N TRP A 156 -2.28 17.31 -7.14
CA TRP A 156 -2.74 16.30 -6.18
C TRP A 156 -1.85 16.16 -4.93
N ASP A 157 -1.03 17.18 -4.64
CA ASP A 157 -0.06 17.17 -3.53
C ASP A 157 -0.64 17.69 -2.20
N GLY A 158 -1.96 17.88 -2.12
CA GLY A 158 -2.63 18.44 -0.95
C GLY A 158 -3.01 17.40 0.12
N TRP A 159 -3.77 17.85 1.12
CA TRP A 159 -4.42 17.00 2.11
C TRP A 159 -5.93 17.07 1.95
N TYR A 160 -6.55 15.93 1.65
CA TYR A 160 -7.94 15.87 1.24
C TYR A 160 -8.79 15.29 2.36
N GLY A 161 -9.42 16.18 3.13
CA GLY A 161 -10.27 15.81 4.26
C GLY A 161 -11.44 16.78 4.47
N PRO A 162 -12.22 16.58 5.56
CA PRO A 162 -12.06 15.55 6.58
C PRO A 162 -12.35 14.13 6.05
N SER A 163 -11.96 13.10 6.82
CA SER A 163 -12.14 11.69 6.41
C SER A 163 -13.60 11.22 6.33
N GLY A 164 -14.56 12.01 6.83
CA GLY A 164 -15.96 11.58 7.00
C GLY A 164 -16.16 10.52 8.10
N ARG A 165 -15.15 10.22 8.91
CA ARG A 165 -15.19 9.24 10.02
C ARG A 165 -15.59 9.88 11.36
N GLU A 166 -16.54 10.81 11.37
CA GLU A 166 -16.99 11.52 12.58
C GLU A 166 -17.99 10.72 13.44
N TRP A 167 -18.19 9.44 13.12
CA TRP A 167 -19.14 8.57 13.80
C TRP A 167 -18.47 7.73 14.89
N VAL A 168 -19.24 7.39 15.92
CA VAL A 168 -18.79 6.51 17.00
C VAL A 168 -18.49 5.13 16.45
N TYR A 169 -17.29 4.61 16.74
CA TYR A 169 -16.90 3.27 16.31
C TYR A 169 -17.72 2.20 17.03
N ASP A 170 -18.52 1.48 16.26
CA ASP A 170 -19.44 0.46 16.75
C ASP A 170 -18.71 -0.88 16.93
N VAL A 171 -18.19 -1.09 18.15
CA VAL A 171 -17.45 -2.31 18.50
C VAL A 171 -18.37 -3.54 18.50
N ASP A 172 -19.65 -3.37 18.81
CA ASP A 172 -20.61 -4.48 18.86
C ASP A 172 -20.84 -5.06 17.47
N LYS A 173 -20.90 -4.21 16.43
CA LYS A 173 -20.92 -4.69 15.02
C LYS A 173 -19.67 -5.47 14.62
N VAL A 174 -18.51 -5.14 15.18
CA VAL A 174 -17.26 -5.87 14.92
C VAL A 174 -17.32 -7.25 15.57
N ILE A 175 -17.67 -7.30 16.86
CA ILE A 175 -17.74 -8.55 17.65
C ILE A 175 -18.82 -9.49 17.11
N SER A 176 -19.96 -8.94 16.68
CA SER A 176 -21.06 -9.70 16.09
C SER A 176 -20.88 -10.03 14.59
N SER A 177 -19.77 -9.61 13.97
CA SER A 177 -19.54 -9.86 12.55
C SER A 177 -19.35 -11.35 12.23
N SER A 178 -19.62 -11.72 10.97
CA SER A 178 -19.38 -13.09 10.48
C SER A 178 -17.91 -13.51 10.64
N ALA A 179 -16.98 -12.58 10.40
CA ALA A 179 -15.55 -12.82 10.57
C ALA A 179 -15.19 -13.09 12.04
N ALA A 180 -15.70 -12.26 12.97
CA ALA A 180 -15.42 -12.43 14.41
C ALA A 180 -15.92 -13.77 14.96
N HIS A 181 -17.13 -14.20 14.58
CA HIS A 181 -17.65 -15.52 14.96
C HIS A 181 -16.79 -16.66 14.39
N ALA A 182 -16.41 -16.57 13.11
CA ALA A 182 -15.59 -17.58 12.47
C ALA A 182 -14.21 -17.74 13.12
N ILE A 183 -13.50 -16.63 13.39
CA ILE A 183 -12.19 -16.69 14.07
C ILE A 183 -12.31 -17.11 15.54
N GLY A 184 -13.43 -16.80 16.20
CA GLY A 184 -13.74 -17.27 17.55
C GLY A 184 -13.75 -18.79 17.66
N SER A 185 -14.27 -19.49 16.65
CA SER A 185 -14.30 -20.96 16.61
C SER A 185 -12.92 -21.62 16.60
N VAL A 186 -11.88 -20.89 16.21
CA VAL A 186 -10.49 -21.37 16.17
C VAL A 186 -9.63 -20.82 17.31
N GLY A 187 -10.27 -20.28 18.36
CA GLY A 187 -9.61 -19.89 19.61
C GLY A 187 -9.18 -18.43 19.69
N PHE A 188 -9.56 -17.59 18.72
CA PHE A 188 -9.32 -16.15 18.80
C PHE A 188 -10.47 -15.45 19.52
N SER A 189 -10.27 -15.11 20.79
CA SER A 189 -11.18 -14.22 21.52
C SER A 189 -10.63 -12.80 21.47
N ILE A 190 -11.49 -11.83 21.12
CA ILE A 190 -11.15 -10.42 21.14
C ILE A 190 -12.11 -9.69 22.08
N THR A 191 -11.55 -8.87 22.97
CA THR A 191 -12.35 -8.06 23.89
C THR A 191 -12.58 -6.68 23.30
N THR A 192 -13.65 -6.01 23.74
CA THR A 192 -13.95 -4.62 23.39
C THR A 192 -12.76 -3.70 23.68
N GLU A 193 -12.06 -3.93 24.79
CA GLU A 193 -10.87 -3.17 25.18
C GLU A 193 -9.72 -3.37 24.20
N THR A 194 -9.47 -4.63 23.80
CA THR A 194 -8.44 -4.95 22.81
C THR A 194 -8.75 -4.34 21.44
N ILE A 195 -10.01 -4.37 21.00
CA ILE A 195 -10.43 -3.73 19.74
C ILE A 195 -10.14 -2.23 19.77
N ARG A 196 -10.52 -1.53 20.85
CA ARG A 196 -10.30 -0.09 21.00
C ARG A 196 -8.81 0.24 21.03
N MET A 197 -8.04 -0.49 21.84
CA MET A 197 -6.60 -0.34 21.93
C MET A 197 -5.90 -0.52 20.58
N LEU A 198 -6.21 -1.59 19.85
CA LEU A 198 -5.62 -1.86 18.52
C LEU A 198 -6.00 -0.79 17.51
N ARG A 199 -7.26 -0.35 17.52
CA ARG A 199 -7.74 0.74 16.65
C ARG A 199 -7.00 2.04 16.94
N ASP A 200 -6.86 2.41 18.20
CA ASP A 200 -6.19 3.65 18.61
C ASP A 200 -4.69 3.62 18.28
N ASN A 201 -4.04 2.46 18.44
CA ASN A 201 -2.64 2.26 18.10
C ASN A 201 -2.38 2.25 16.59
N ALA A 202 -3.33 1.76 15.79
CA ALA A 202 -3.24 1.74 14.33
C ALA A 202 -3.61 3.08 13.68
N MET A 203 -4.30 3.96 14.42
CA MET A 203 -4.74 5.24 13.89
C MET A 203 -3.55 6.19 13.68
N ILE A 204 -3.36 6.63 12.45
CA ILE A 204 -2.41 7.70 12.14
C ILE A 204 -2.94 9.02 12.68
N LYS A 205 -2.16 9.63 13.58
CA LYS A 205 -2.41 10.94 14.15
C LYS A 205 -1.33 11.86 13.65
N CYS A 206 -1.74 13.01 13.12
CA CYS A 206 -0.80 14.04 12.71
C CYS A 206 -0.93 15.25 13.63
N PRO A 207 0.17 15.98 13.86
CA PRO A 207 0.09 17.27 14.53
C PRO A 207 -0.92 18.19 13.82
N PRO A 208 -1.53 19.15 14.55
CA PRO A 208 -2.32 20.20 13.92
C PRO A 208 -1.48 20.90 12.84
N ARG A 209 -2.12 21.18 11.69
CA ARG A 209 -1.45 21.88 10.59
C ARG A 209 -0.89 23.20 11.07
N ASN A 210 0.36 23.45 10.70
CA ASN A 210 1.05 24.68 11.04
C ASN A 210 1.63 25.30 9.78
N ASP A 211 0.94 26.30 9.23
CA ASP A 211 1.34 27.01 8.01
C ASP A 211 2.68 27.78 8.15
N SER A 212 3.23 27.88 9.38
CA SER A 212 4.56 28.42 9.61
C SER A 212 5.69 27.41 9.39
N LEU A 213 5.38 26.12 9.21
CA LEU A 213 6.38 25.10 8.90
C LEU A 213 6.95 25.31 7.48
N PRO A 214 8.22 24.93 7.25
CA PRO A 214 8.80 24.97 5.93
C PRO A 214 7.96 24.18 4.91
N ALA A 215 7.46 24.87 3.90
CA ALA A 215 6.69 24.25 2.84
C ALA A 215 7.58 23.34 1.97
N CYS A 216 6.99 22.27 1.47
CA CYS A 216 7.57 21.46 0.40
C CYS A 216 7.00 21.87 -0.95
N LYS A 217 7.90 22.20 -1.89
CA LYS A 217 7.59 22.48 -3.29
C LYS A 217 8.42 21.55 -4.19
N PRO A 218 7.94 20.32 -4.43
CA PRO A 218 8.76 19.26 -5.00
C PRO A 218 9.15 19.49 -6.47
N LEU A 219 8.47 20.41 -7.16
CA LEU A 219 8.81 20.86 -8.52
C LEU A 219 9.98 21.85 -8.55
N GLU A 220 10.33 22.47 -7.42
CA GLU A 220 11.42 23.46 -7.31
C GLU A 220 12.68 22.84 -6.67
N GLU A 221 12.51 22.07 -5.60
CA GLU A 221 13.59 21.38 -4.89
C GLU A 221 13.11 20.07 -4.26
N ALA A 222 14.04 19.18 -3.91
CA ALA A 222 13.72 17.97 -3.16
C ALA A 222 13.07 18.31 -1.80
N CYS A 223 12.24 17.41 -1.30
CA CYS A 223 11.69 17.51 0.05
C CYS A 223 12.08 16.31 0.89
N LEU A 224 12.27 16.54 2.18
CA LEU A 224 12.67 15.53 3.15
C LEU A 224 11.72 15.56 4.34
N PHE A 225 11.27 14.38 4.76
CA PHE A 225 10.40 14.21 5.93
C PHE A 225 10.91 13.08 6.82
N ASN A 226 10.65 13.18 8.12
CA ASN A 226 10.73 12.04 9.03
C ASN A 226 9.32 11.45 9.16
N VAL A 227 9.00 10.40 8.41
CA VAL A 227 7.62 9.86 8.30
C VAL A 227 7.16 9.08 9.53
N TYR A 228 8.07 8.78 10.47
CA TYR A 228 7.70 8.23 11.77
C TYR A 228 7.11 9.32 12.68
N GLN A 229 7.75 10.49 12.76
CA GLN A 229 7.32 11.61 13.58
C GLN A 229 6.28 12.51 12.88
N ASP A 230 6.41 12.66 11.57
CA ASP A 230 5.54 13.44 10.68
C ASP A 230 5.02 12.55 9.54
N PRO A 231 4.09 11.62 9.83
CA PRO A 231 3.49 10.76 8.81
C PRO A 231 2.62 11.52 7.81
N CYS A 232 2.39 12.81 8.06
CA CYS A 232 1.58 13.68 7.22
C CYS A 232 2.38 14.54 6.26
N GLU A 233 3.71 14.49 6.31
CA GLU A 233 4.62 15.20 5.41
C GLU A 233 4.35 16.72 5.40
N ASP A 234 4.16 17.30 6.60
CA ASP A 234 3.88 18.72 6.82
C ASP A 234 5.16 19.56 6.93
N ASN A 235 6.17 19.05 7.63
CA ASN A 235 7.39 19.77 7.96
C ASN A 235 8.54 19.39 7.01
N ASN A 236 8.84 20.23 6.01
CA ASN A 236 9.95 19.96 5.10
C ASN A 236 11.31 20.21 5.78
N LEU A 237 12.08 19.15 5.95
CA LEU A 237 13.36 19.14 6.64
C LEU A 237 14.59 19.23 5.71
N VAL A 238 14.39 19.43 4.41
CA VAL A 238 15.46 19.36 3.40
C VAL A 238 16.65 20.28 3.70
N LYS A 239 16.38 21.51 4.18
CA LYS A 239 17.42 22.50 4.51
C LYS A 239 18.12 22.23 5.84
N GLN A 240 17.46 21.50 6.74
CA GLN A 240 17.98 21.21 8.08
C GLN A 240 18.93 20.00 8.08
N PHE A 241 18.72 19.04 7.18
CA PHE A 241 19.48 17.79 7.14
C PHE A 241 20.12 17.51 5.77
N PRO A 242 20.98 18.40 5.24
CA PRO A 242 21.57 18.25 3.90
C PRO A 242 22.38 16.96 3.72
N THR A 243 22.98 16.44 4.79
CA THR A 243 23.71 15.16 4.76
C THR A 243 22.77 13.98 4.54
N ILE A 244 21.56 14.01 5.10
CA ILE A 244 20.55 12.95 4.89
C ILE A 244 20.01 13.03 3.47
N VAL A 245 19.71 14.24 2.98
CA VAL A 245 19.27 14.48 1.59
C VAL A 245 20.26 13.87 0.61
N ARG A 246 21.56 14.17 0.76
CA ARG A 246 22.61 13.63 -0.11
C ARG A 246 22.65 12.11 -0.08
N LYS A 247 22.59 11.48 1.10
CA LYS A 247 22.57 10.02 1.22
C LYS A 247 21.39 9.38 0.48
N LEU A 248 20.19 9.95 0.62
CA LEU A 248 18.99 9.43 -0.06
C LEU A 248 19.05 9.65 -1.58
N GLN A 249 19.60 10.78 -2.02
CA GLN A 249 19.86 11.03 -3.44
C GLN A 249 20.90 10.07 -4.04
N ASP A 250 21.98 9.80 -3.30
CA ASP A 250 23.00 8.84 -3.70
C ASP A 250 22.41 7.42 -3.82
N GLU A 251 21.53 7.01 -2.90
CA GLU A 251 20.84 5.72 -2.97
C GLU A 251 19.85 5.66 -4.14
N LEU A 252 19.08 6.72 -4.40
CA LEU A 252 18.23 6.81 -5.60
C LEU A 252 19.06 6.66 -6.87
N LYS A 253 20.20 7.36 -6.97
CA LYS A 253 21.10 7.28 -8.12
C LYS A 253 21.66 5.87 -8.30
N LYS A 254 22.03 5.20 -7.19
CA LYS A 254 22.50 3.82 -7.21
C LYS A 254 21.43 2.87 -7.73
N LEU A 255 20.19 2.96 -7.23
CA LEU A 255 19.07 2.14 -7.70
C LEU A 255 18.74 2.42 -9.17
N ASN A 256 18.78 3.69 -9.58
CA ASN A 256 18.54 4.06 -10.97
C ASN A 256 19.61 3.52 -11.93
N SER A 257 20.85 3.32 -11.45
CA SER A 257 21.93 2.79 -12.29
C SER A 257 21.70 1.34 -12.77
N SER A 258 20.83 0.59 -12.09
CA SER A 258 20.38 -0.74 -12.50
C SER A 258 19.01 -0.76 -13.15
N ALA A 259 18.35 0.40 -13.31
CA ALA A 259 17.03 0.47 -13.92
C ALA A 259 17.09 0.10 -15.41
N ILE A 260 16.05 -0.59 -15.87
CA ILE A 260 15.82 -0.85 -17.29
C ILE A 260 14.81 0.15 -17.84
N LEU A 261 14.86 0.41 -19.15
CA LEU A 261 13.93 1.35 -19.79
C LEU A 261 12.47 0.89 -19.63
N PRO A 262 11.52 1.83 -19.40
CA PRO A 262 10.10 1.51 -19.37
C PRO A 262 9.64 0.80 -20.64
N GLY A 263 8.98 -0.35 -20.49
CA GLY A 263 8.47 -1.17 -21.60
C GLY A 263 7.16 -0.68 -22.21
N ASN A 264 6.90 0.63 -22.19
CA ASN A 264 5.64 1.20 -22.71
C ASN A 264 5.57 1.05 -24.23
N LEU A 265 4.52 0.37 -24.71
CA LEU A 265 4.23 0.21 -26.13
C LEU A 265 3.12 1.18 -26.57
N PRO A 266 3.12 1.63 -27.84
CA PRO A 266 2.00 2.38 -28.38
C PRO A 266 0.73 1.51 -28.42
N TRP A 267 -0.43 2.17 -28.52
CA TRP A 267 -1.69 1.50 -28.74
C TRP A 267 -1.65 0.63 -30.01
N ASP A 268 -2.05 -0.65 -29.89
CA ASP A 268 -2.21 -1.55 -31.04
C ASP A 268 -3.68 -1.58 -31.44
N SER A 269 -4.00 -1.15 -32.66
CA SER A 269 -5.37 -1.16 -33.19
C SER A 269 -5.97 -2.57 -33.28
N LYS A 270 -5.13 -3.62 -33.31
CA LYS A 270 -5.62 -5.01 -33.24
C LYS A 270 -6.26 -5.34 -31.89
N ALA A 271 -6.01 -4.53 -30.86
CA ALA A 271 -6.67 -4.67 -29.56
C ALA A 271 -8.15 -4.27 -29.58
N ASP A 272 -8.65 -3.67 -30.67
CA ASP A 272 -10.04 -3.21 -30.76
C ASP A 272 -11.01 -4.37 -30.52
N PRO A 273 -11.81 -4.35 -29.44
CA PRO A 273 -12.74 -5.43 -29.12
C PRO A 273 -13.75 -5.72 -30.22
N SER A 274 -14.06 -4.76 -31.11
CA SER A 274 -14.94 -5.01 -32.26
C SER A 274 -14.38 -6.05 -33.23
N LEU A 275 -13.07 -6.30 -33.22
CA LEU A 275 -12.41 -7.38 -33.95
C LEU A 275 -12.49 -8.75 -33.24
N TRP A 276 -13.00 -8.77 -32.00
CA TRP A 276 -12.99 -9.92 -31.09
C TRP A 276 -14.34 -10.16 -30.43
N ASP A 277 -15.42 -10.13 -31.21
CA ASP A 277 -16.79 -10.34 -30.73
C ASP A 277 -17.17 -9.41 -29.57
N HIS A 278 -16.67 -8.17 -29.62
CA HIS A 278 -16.82 -7.16 -28.57
C HIS A 278 -16.29 -7.59 -27.19
N THR A 279 -15.28 -8.46 -27.17
CA THR A 279 -14.57 -8.89 -25.95
C THR A 279 -13.10 -8.48 -25.97
N TRP A 280 -12.51 -8.24 -24.80
CA TRP A 280 -11.06 -8.08 -24.70
C TRP A 280 -10.39 -9.44 -24.85
N ASN A 281 -9.50 -9.57 -25.82
CA ASN A 281 -8.89 -10.84 -26.22
C ASN A 281 -7.36 -10.73 -26.31
N ASN A 282 -6.65 -11.86 -26.27
CA ASN A 282 -5.21 -11.95 -26.44
C ASN A 282 -4.80 -11.82 -27.92
N PHE A 283 -5.16 -10.70 -28.55
CA PHE A 283 -4.97 -10.43 -29.99
C PHE A 283 -3.54 -10.65 -30.49
N GLY A 284 -2.53 -10.46 -29.63
CA GLY A 284 -1.12 -10.66 -29.96
C GLY A 284 -0.74 -12.11 -30.30
N ASP A 285 -1.51 -13.09 -29.82
CA ASP A 285 -1.27 -14.51 -30.09
C ASP A 285 -1.83 -14.95 -31.45
N TYR A 286 -2.66 -14.12 -32.09
CA TYR A 286 -3.30 -14.44 -33.36
C TYR A 286 -2.65 -13.67 -34.52
N ILE A 287 -1.56 -14.23 -35.03
CA ILE A 287 -0.73 -13.61 -36.08
C ILE A 287 -1.45 -13.57 -37.45
N ASN A 288 -2.55 -14.33 -37.63
CA ASN A 288 -3.21 -14.57 -38.93
C ASN A 288 -4.74 -14.34 -38.95
N VAL A 289 -5.32 -13.52 -38.06
CA VAL A 289 -6.74 -13.17 -38.22
C VAL A 289 -6.87 -12.26 -39.43
N ARG A 290 -7.37 -12.82 -40.54
CA ARG A 290 -7.80 -12.03 -41.68
C ARG A 290 -8.88 -11.08 -41.17
N MET A 291 -8.62 -9.77 -41.24
CA MET A 291 -9.65 -8.76 -41.12
C MET A 291 -10.68 -9.03 -42.21
N ASN A 292 -11.74 -9.76 -41.88
CA ASN A 292 -12.91 -9.81 -42.74
C ASN A 292 -13.54 -8.42 -42.61
N ALA A 293 -13.12 -7.53 -43.50
CA ALA A 293 -13.77 -6.26 -43.74
C ALA A 293 -15.26 -6.53 -43.97
N ALA A 294 -16.09 -5.92 -43.15
CA ALA A 294 -17.53 -5.91 -43.31
C ALA A 294 -17.90 -5.44 -44.72
N THR A 295 -18.69 -6.24 -45.43
CA THR A 295 -19.55 -5.79 -46.53
C THR A 295 -20.80 -5.15 -45.98
#